data_AF-A0A350YBF0-F1
#
_entry.id   AF-A0A350YBF0-F1
#
_cell.length_a   1.000
_cell.length_b   1.000
_cell.length_c   1.000
_cell.angle_alpha   90.00
_cell.angle_beta   90.00
_cell.angle_gamma   90.00
#
_symmetry.space_group_name_H-M   'P 1'
#
loop_
_entity.id
_entity.type
_entity.pdbx_description
1 polymer ?
#
loop_
_entity_poly.entity_id
_entity_poly.type
_entity_poly.pdbx_seq_one_letter_code
_entity_poly.pdbx_strand_id
1 'polypeptide(L)'
;HQLSWILVTAVFFGVGFGLVLPTLYSTLANLAPSDFRSSVLAAGTGAGFLGQFISPILLGPVLGYSGLEGVFYAAAIVALVAGLLLFAPKG
;
A
#
# COMPACT_ATOMS: atom_id res chain seq x y z
N HIS A 1 27.84 4.31 2.36
CA HIS A 1 27.07 4.82 1.21
C HIS A 1 25.65 4.24 1.11
N GLN A 2 25.44 2.93 1.22
CA GLN A 2 24.10 2.34 1.10
C GLN A 2 23.10 2.78 2.19
N LEU A 3 23.56 2.92 3.44
CA LEU A 3 22.72 3.37 4.56
C LEU A 3 22.07 4.74 4.29
N SER A 4 22.81 5.68 3.70
CA SER A 4 22.29 7.01 3.37
C SER A 4 21.12 6.92 2.39
N TRP A 5 21.23 6.07 1.36
CA TRP A 5 20.15 5.85 0.41
C TRP A 5 18.94 5.16 1.04
N ILE A 6 19.15 4.18 1.92
CA ILE A 6 18.08 3.51 2.68
C ILE A 6 17.32 4.53 3.55
N LEU A 7 18.03 5.46 4.20
CA LEU A 7 17.37 6.49 5.00
C LEU A 7 16.56 7.45 4.14
N VAL A 8 17.10 7.87 2.99
CA VAL A 8 16.37 8.71 2.04
C VAL A 8 15.10 8.01 1.57
N THR A 9 15.17 6.75 1.14
CA THR A 9 13.99 6.00 0.69
C THR A 9 13.00 5.72 1.83
N ALA A 10 13.47 5.45 3.04
CA ALA A 10 12.60 5.28 4.21
C ALA A 10 11.83 6.57 4.56
N VAL A 11 12.46 7.74 4.43
CA VAL A 11 11.79 9.04 4.61
C VAL A 11 10.70 9.22 3.54
N PHE A 12 11.01 8.99 2.27
CA PHE A 12 10.01 9.10 1.20
C PHE A 12 8.85 8.11 1.38
N PHE A 13 9.16 6.87 1.75
CA PHE A 13 8.15 5.87 2.08
C PHE A 13 7.28 6.32 3.26
N GLY A 14 7.90 6.79 4.34
CA GLY A 14 7.19 7.27 5.53
C GLY A 14 6.27 8.46 5.24
N VAL A 15 6.74 9.43 4.43
CA VAL A 15 5.92 10.57 4.00
C VAL A 15 4.74 10.09 3.13
N GLY A 16 5.00 9.25 2.13
CA GLY A 16 3.95 8.71 1.26
C GLY A 16 2.92 7.90 2.05
N PHE A 17 3.38 7.00 2.91
CA PHE A 17 2.51 6.17 3.75
C PHE A 17 1.70 7.01 4.76
N GLY A 18 2.35 7.98 5.40
CA GLY A 18 1.72 8.91 6.34
C GLY A 18 0.68 9.84 5.71
N LEU A 19 0.77 10.10 4.40
CA LEU A 19 -0.26 10.82 3.66
C LEU A 19 -1.39 9.87 3.21
N VAL A 20 -1.04 8.76 2.56
CA VAL A 20 -2.02 7.86 1.93
C VAL A 20 -2.95 7.23 2.96
N LEU A 21 -2.43 6.75 4.10
CA LEU A 21 -3.23 6.01 5.06
C LEU A 21 -4.36 6.84 5.68
N PRO A 22 -4.11 8.02 6.30
CA PRO A 22 -5.20 8.83 6.84
C PRO A 22 -6.13 9.38 5.75
N THR A 23 -5.62 9.76 4.58
CA THR A 23 -6.45 10.24 3.47
C THR A 23 -7.37 9.14 2.93
N LEU A 24 -6.89 7.91 2.83
CA LEU A 24 -7.70 6.75 2.41
C LEU A 24 -8.85 6.51 3.38
N TYR A 25 -8.59 6.40 4.68
CA TYR A 25 -9.65 6.15 5.66
C TYR A 25 -10.61 7.33 5.82
N SER A 26 -10.12 8.57 5.69
CA SER A 26 -10.98 9.75 5.64
C SER A 26 -11.91 9.72 4.42
N THR A 27 -11.40 9.35 3.24
CA THR A 27 -12.18 9.23 2.01
C THR A 27 -13.24 8.12 2.12
N LEU A 28 -12.87 6.95 2.64
CA LEU A 28 -13.80 5.86 2.91
C LEU A 28 -14.92 6.28 3.86
N ALA A 29 -14.56 6.98 4.94
CA ALA A 29 -15.51 7.49 5.92
C ALA A 29 -16.48 8.54 5.35
N ASN A 30 -15.99 9.41 4.46
CA ASN A 30 -16.81 10.48 3.86
C ASN A 30 -17.72 9.97 2.73
N LEU A 31 -17.29 8.92 2.01
CA LEU A 31 -18.07 8.34 0.92
C LEU A 31 -19.10 7.31 1.43
N ALA A 32 -18.86 6.71 2.60
CA ALA A 32 -19.78 5.74 3.17
C ALA A 32 -21.07 6.40 3.70
N PRO A 33 -22.25 5.81 3.44
CA PRO A 33 -23.49 6.18 4.12
C PRO A 33 -23.35 6.05 5.64
N SER A 34 -24.04 6.88 6.41
CA SER A 34 -23.97 6.92 7.89
C SER A 34 -24.14 5.54 8.52
N ASP A 35 -25.06 4.74 7.98
CA ASP A 35 -25.48 3.46 8.55
C ASP A 35 -24.48 2.33 8.26
N PHE A 36 -23.63 2.50 7.24
CA PHE A 36 -22.63 1.51 6.82
C PHE A 36 -21.18 1.95 7.04
N ARG A 37 -20.96 3.14 7.59
CA ARG A 37 -19.61 3.71 7.76
C ARG A 37 -18.66 2.79 8.52
N SER A 38 -19.13 2.18 9.62
CA SER A 38 -18.32 1.22 10.39
C SER A 38 -17.95 -0.01 9.56
N SER A 39 -18.89 -0.58 8.81
CA SER A 39 -18.65 -1.72 7.94
C SER A 39 -17.70 -1.40 6.79
N VAL A 40 -17.81 -0.22 6.17
CA VAL A 40 -16.90 0.21 5.10
C VAL A 40 -15.48 0.40 5.62
N LEU A 41 -15.32 1.03 6.79
CA LEU A 41 -14.01 1.18 7.42
C LEU A 41 -13.41 -0.18 7.83
N ALA A 42 -14.23 -1.07 8.39
CA ALA A 42 -13.82 -2.43 8.73
C ALA A 42 -13.39 -3.23 7.49
N ALA A 43 -14.09 -3.09 6.37
CA ALA A 43 -13.70 -3.70 5.11
C ALA A 43 -12.36 -3.13 4.60
N GLY A 44 -12.15 -1.82 4.71
CA GLY A 44 -10.85 -1.19 4.39
C GLY A 44 -9.70 -1.74 5.24
N THR A 45 -9.90 -1.84 6.56
CA THR A 45 -8.92 -2.44 7.48
C THR A 45 -8.68 -3.92 7.16
N GLY A 46 -9.75 -4.67 6.90
CA GLY A 46 -9.67 -6.08 6.51
C GLY A 46 -8.87 -6.28 5.22
N ALA A 47 -9.08 -5.43 4.21
CA ALA A 47 -8.29 -5.44 2.98
C ALA A 47 -6.80 -5.15 3.25
N GLY A 48 -6.49 -4.23 4.16
CA GLY A 48 -5.12 -3.96 4.61
C GLY A 48 -4.45 -5.19 5.23
N PHE A 49 -5.13 -5.86 6.16
CA PHE A 49 -4.61 -7.10 6.75
C PHE A 49 -4.49 -8.24 5.75
N LEU A 50 -5.43 -8.38 4.84
CA LEU A 50 -5.35 -9.37 3.77
C LEU A 50 -4.13 -9.12 2.88
N GLY A 51 -3.85 -7.86 2.51
CA GLY A 51 -2.65 -7.49 1.79
C GLY A 51 -1.37 -7.85 2.55
N GLN A 52 -1.30 -7.58 3.84
CA GLN A 52 -0.16 -7.96 4.70
C GLN A 52 0.00 -9.48 4.82
N PHE A 53 -1.10 -10.23 4.81
CA PHE A 53 -1.06 -11.70 4.85
C PHE A 53 -0.60 -12.30 3.52
N ILE A 54 -1.07 -11.74 2.40
CA ILE A 54 -0.74 -12.22 1.06
C ILE A 54 0.69 -11.80 0.64
N SER A 55 1.20 -10.68 1.15
CA SER A 55 2.48 -10.12 0.69
C SER A 55 3.67 -11.09 0.80
N PRO A 56 3.87 -11.89 1.88
CA PRO A 56 4.98 -12.83 1.93
C PRO A 56 4.78 -14.02 0.98
N ILE A 57 3.53 -14.39 0.69
CA ILE A 57 3.21 -15.47 -0.25
C ILE A 57 3.58 -15.05 -1.68
N LEU A 58 3.30 -13.79 -2.05
CA LEU A 58 3.62 -13.26 -3.38
C LEU A 58 5.10 -12.87 -3.51
N LEU A 59 5.68 -12.25 -2.47
CA LEU A 59 7.05 -11.72 -2.51
C LEU A 59 8.11 -12.74 -2.08
N GLY A 60 7.73 -13.81 -1.38
CA GLY A 60 8.64 -14.90 -0.99
C GLY A 60 9.35 -15.55 -2.17
N PRO A 61 8.65 -15.94 -3.25
CA PRO A 61 9.31 -16.41 -4.48
C PRO A 61 10.23 -15.38 -5.10
N VAL A 62 9.83 -14.10 -5.12
CA VAL A 62 10.65 -12.99 -5.66
C VAL A 62 11.97 -12.88 -4.90
N LEU A 63 11.93 -13.01 -3.56
CA LEU A 63 13.12 -13.05 -2.72
C LEU A 63 14.08 -14.18 -3.11
N GLY A 64 13.55 -15.37 -3.42
CA GLY A 64 14.35 -16.54 -3.81
C GLY A 64 15.09 -16.38 -5.14
N TYR A 65 14.47 -15.72 -6.14
CA TYR A 65 15.06 -15.56 -7.47
C TYR A 65 15.89 -14.28 -7.66
N SER A 66 15.49 -13.18 -7.01
CA SER A 66 16.02 -11.85 -7.28
C SER A 66 16.59 -11.14 -6.04
N GLY A 67 16.57 -11.81 -4.88
CA GLY A 67 17.05 -11.25 -3.62
C GLY A 67 16.16 -10.12 -3.08
N LEU A 68 16.69 -9.42 -2.08
CA LEU A 68 15.99 -8.33 -1.39
C LEU A 68 15.66 -7.15 -2.31
N GLU A 69 16.57 -6.80 -3.22
CA GLU A 69 16.38 -5.66 -4.13
C GLU A 69 15.17 -5.88 -5.05
N GLY A 70 15.02 -7.09 -5.61
CA GLY A 70 13.86 -7.42 -6.44
C GLY A 70 12.53 -7.38 -5.68
N VAL A 71 12.52 -7.74 -4.38
CA VAL A 71 11.33 -7.59 -3.53
C VAL A 71 10.93 -6.13 -3.38
N PHE A 72 11.90 -5.23 -3.13
CA PHE A 72 11.63 -3.80 -3.02
C PHE A 72 11.10 -3.20 -4.33
N TYR A 73 11.68 -3.56 -5.48
CA TYR A 73 11.16 -3.10 -6.77
C TYR A 73 9.78 -3.68 -7.10
N ALA A 74 9.53 -4.95 -6.81
CA ALA A 74 8.21 -5.56 -7.01
C ALA A 74 7.15 -4.85 -6.15
N ALA A 75 7.43 -4.60 -4.87
CA ALA A 75 6.55 -3.84 -4.00
C ALA A 75 6.32 -2.40 -4.50
N ALA A 76 7.36 -1.74 -5.00
CA ALA A 76 7.24 -0.40 -5.59
C ALA A 76 6.35 -0.39 -6.85
N ILE A 77 6.47 -1.39 -7.73
CA ILE A 77 5.61 -1.53 -8.92
C ILE A 77 4.16 -1.72 -8.49
N VAL A 78 3.88 -2.59 -7.52
CA VAL A 78 2.52 -2.79 -7.00
C VAL A 78 1.94 -1.49 -6.44
N ALA A 79 2.72 -0.75 -5.64
CA ALA A 79 2.29 0.53 -5.09
C ALA A 79 2.03 1.58 -6.19
N LEU A 80 2.89 1.65 -7.22
CA LEU A 80 2.72 2.54 -8.37
C LEU A 80 1.46 2.20 -9.16
N VAL A 81 1.23 0.92 -9.47
CA VAL A 81 0.04 0.47 -10.19
C VAL A 81 -1.22 0.79 -9.38
N ALA A 82 -1.23 0.51 -8.07
CA ALA A 82 -2.35 0.86 -7.19
C ALA A 82 -2.62 2.37 -7.18
N GLY A 83 -1.57 3.20 -7.14
CA GLY A 83 -1.70 4.65 -7.24
C GLY A 83 -2.25 5.11 -8.59
N LEU A 84 -1.78 4.55 -9.70
CA LEU A 84 -2.27 4.86 -11.05
C LEU A 84 -3.73 4.46 -11.24
N LEU A 85 -4.17 3.35 -10.65
CA LEU A 85 -5.56 2.90 -10.68
C LEU A 85 -6.53 3.91 -10.04
N LEU A 86 -6.07 4.76 -9.11
CA LEU A 86 -6.91 5.83 -8.55
C LEU A 86 -7.29 6.90 -9.59
N PHE A 87 -6.49 7.05 -10.64
CA PHE A 87 -6.75 7.98 -11.74
C PHE A 87 -7.48 7.32 -12.92
N ALA A 88 -7.72 6.00 -12.86
CA ALA A 88 -8.46 5.31 -13.91
C ALA A 88 -9.89 5.88 -14.02
N PRO A 89 -10.43 6.05 -15.25
CA PRO A 89 -11.80 6.52 -15.44
C PRO A 89 -12.77 5.60 -14.70
N LYS A 90 -13.63 6.19 -13.87
CA LYS A 90 -14.78 5.48 -13.31
C LYS A 90 -15.82 5.38 -14.43
N GLY A 91 -15.87 4.21 -15.08
CA GLY A 91 -16.87 3.89 -16.10
C GLY A 91 -18.28 3.81 -15.54
#